data_AF-A0A1X9Z4Q9-F1
#
_entry.id   AF-A0A1X9Z4Q9-F1
#
_cell.length_a   1.000
_cell.length_b   1.000
_cell.length_c   1.000
_cell.angle_alpha   90.00
_cell.angle_beta   90.00
_cell.angle_gamma   90.00
#
_symmetry.space_group_name_H-M   'P 1'
#
loop_
_entity.id
_entity.type
_entity.pdbx_description
1 polymer ?
#
loop_
_entity_poly.entity_id
_entity_poly.type
_entity_poly.pdbx_seq_one_letter_code
_entity_poly.pdbx_strand_id
1 'polypeptide(L)'
;MESDLTEKELRLATFMSEISENCYSAGWMQNLEYELWYALINGERKYGQSYITEADISTLLKLSTDADAWIVYDDDKGETALSLKKWTEKFNKDVEQNKVIIKG
;
A
#
# COMPACT_ATOMS: atom_id res chain seq x y z
N MET A 1 5.72 1.07 21.07
CA MET A 1 6.38 2.04 20.18
C MET A 1 5.27 2.85 19.58
N GLU A 2 5.25 4.16 19.83
CA GLU A 2 4.31 5.06 19.16
C GLU A 2 4.80 5.22 17.72
N SER A 3 3.96 4.93 16.73
CA SER A 3 4.31 5.19 15.34
C SER A 3 4.30 6.70 15.10
N ASP A 4 5.22 7.20 14.29
CA ASP A 4 5.24 8.61 13.86
C ASP A 4 4.06 8.99 12.93
N LEU A 5 3.19 8.02 12.61
CA LEU A 5 1.99 8.21 11.81
C LEU A 5 0.92 9.00 12.57
N THR A 6 0.31 9.97 11.89
CA THR A 6 -0.94 10.59 12.33
C THR A 6 -2.08 9.57 12.38
N GLU A 7 -3.19 9.90 13.05
CA GLU A 7 -4.34 9.00 13.13
C GLU A 7 -4.88 8.58 11.75
N LYS A 8 -4.85 9.49 10.76
CA LYS A 8 -5.31 9.21 9.41
C LYS A 8 -4.37 8.27 8.65
N GLU A 9 -3.07 8.50 8.77
CA GLU A 9 -2.04 7.64 8.18
C GLU A 9 -2.05 6.25 8.82
N LEU A 10 -2.26 6.18 10.14
CA LEU A 10 -2.38 4.91 10.85
C LEU A 10 -3.61 4.12 10.38
N ARG A 11 -4.74 4.76 10.13
CA ARG A 11 -5.93 4.08 9.56
C ARG A 11 -5.64 3.48 8.18
N LEU A 12 -4.91 4.21 7.33
CA LEU A 12 -4.47 3.69 6.05
C LEU A 12 -3.51 2.51 6.23
N ALA A 13 -2.48 2.65 7.08
CA ALA A 13 -1.50 1.61 7.36
C ALA A 13 -2.16 0.32 7.85
N THR A 14 -3.08 0.43 8.82
CA THR A 14 -3.85 -0.70 9.34
C THR A 14 -4.66 -1.37 8.24
N PHE A 15 -5.35 -0.61 7.39
CA PHE A 15 -6.16 -1.20 6.32
C PHE A 15 -5.30 -1.90 5.26
N MET A 16 -4.15 -1.32 4.89
CA MET A 16 -3.18 -1.98 4.01
C MET A 16 -2.69 -3.30 4.63
N SER A 17 -2.37 -3.27 5.93
CA SER A 17 -1.95 -4.46 6.68
C SER A 17 -3.02 -5.54 6.75
N GLU A 18 -4.30 -5.17 6.94
CA GLU A 18 -5.43 -6.12 6.92
C GLU A 18 -5.56 -6.83 5.57
N ILE A 19 -5.38 -6.11 4.46
CA ILE A 19 -5.38 -6.74 3.11
C ILE A 19 -4.23 -7.75 3.01
N SER A 20 -3.04 -7.37 3.49
CA SER A 20 -1.88 -8.26 3.52
C SER A 20 -2.12 -9.51 4.35
N GLU A 21 -2.69 -9.37 5.55
CA GLU A 21 -3.01 -10.47 6.45
C GLU A 21 -4.05 -11.42 5.85
N ASN A 22 -5.09 -10.87 5.20
CA ASN A 22 -6.11 -11.68 4.55
C ASN A 22 -5.54 -12.47 3.35
N CYS A 23 -4.61 -11.89 2.61
CA CYS A 23 -4.08 -12.46 1.37
C CYS A 23 -2.87 -13.36 1.57
N TYR A 24 -2.07 -13.13 2.61
CA TYR A 24 -0.79 -13.81 2.85
C TYR A 24 -0.56 -14.22 4.31
N SER A 25 -1.47 -13.90 5.24
CA SER A 25 -1.28 -14.09 6.69
C SER A 25 0.02 -13.44 7.18
N ALA A 26 0.28 -12.24 6.67
CA ALA A 26 1.42 -11.41 7.03
C ALA A 26 0.97 -9.96 7.22
N GLY A 27 1.39 -9.34 8.31
CA GLY A 27 1.06 -7.94 8.59
C GLY A 27 1.51 -6.97 7.48
N TRP A 28 2.74 -7.12 6.96
CA TRP A 28 3.21 -6.38 5.79
C TRP A 28 3.99 -7.30 4.87
N MET A 29 3.35 -7.78 3.81
CA MET A 29 4.02 -8.61 2.81
C MET A 29 4.98 -7.75 1.97
N GLN A 30 6.08 -8.35 1.51
CA GLN A 30 7.05 -7.65 0.67
C GLN A 30 6.37 -6.99 -0.55
N ASN A 31 6.68 -5.71 -0.76
CA ASN A 31 6.12 -4.86 -1.83
C ASN A 31 4.61 -4.60 -1.76
N LEU A 32 3.95 -4.83 -0.62
CA LEU A 32 2.52 -4.58 -0.44
C LEU A 32 2.10 -3.19 -0.96
N GLU A 33 2.85 -2.15 -0.61
CA GLU A 33 2.58 -0.77 -1.02
C GLU A 33 2.53 -0.58 -2.55
N TYR A 34 3.33 -1.34 -3.30
CA TYR A 34 3.34 -1.30 -4.76
C TYR A 34 2.16 -2.09 -5.34
N GLU A 35 1.84 -3.25 -4.77
CA GLU A 35 0.74 -4.10 -5.24
C GLU A 35 -0.61 -3.42 -5.07
N LEU A 36 -0.83 -2.82 -3.90
CA LEU A 36 -2.06 -2.10 -3.58
C LEU A 36 -2.21 -0.85 -4.46
N TRP A 37 -1.11 -0.09 -4.67
CA TRP A 37 -1.15 1.07 -5.56
C TRP A 37 -1.39 0.67 -7.01
N TYR A 38 -0.78 -0.43 -7.47
CA TYR A 38 -1.03 -0.96 -8.80
C TYR A 38 -2.50 -1.35 -8.98
N ALA A 39 -3.11 -2.02 -7.99
CA ALA A 39 -4.54 -2.35 -8.01
C ALA A 39 -5.42 -1.10 -8.05
N LEU A 40 -5.05 -0.06 -7.31
CA LEU A 40 -5.76 1.23 -7.33
C LEU A 40 -5.80 1.85 -8.73
N ILE A 41 -4.72 1.71 -9.52
CA ILE A 41 -4.63 2.25 -10.89
C ILE A 41 -5.26 1.32 -11.94
N ASN A 42 -5.11 0.01 -11.79
CA ASN A 42 -5.41 -0.97 -12.85
C ASN A 42 -6.67 -1.80 -12.58
N GLY A 43 -7.28 -1.65 -11.41
CA GLY A 43 -8.46 -2.38 -10.97
C GLY A 43 -8.15 -3.62 -10.15
N GLU A 44 -9.21 -4.41 -9.92
CA GLU A 44 -9.17 -5.63 -9.12
C GLU A 44 -8.14 -6.61 -9.65
N ARG A 45 -7.52 -7.36 -8.73
CA ARG A 45 -6.51 -8.35 -9.09
C ARG A 45 -6.33 -9.41 -8.03
N LYS A 46 -5.80 -10.55 -8.46
CA LYS A 46 -5.33 -11.58 -7.53
C LYS A 46 -4.17 -11.02 -6.71
N TYR A 47 -4.14 -11.40 -5.43
CA TYR A 47 -3.07 -11.09 -4.50
C TYR A 47 -2.99 -12.22 -3.48
N GLY A 48 -1.94 -13.05 -3.57
CA GLY A 48 -1.76 -14.21 -2.71
C GLY A 48 -2.88 -15.25 -2.86
N GLN A 49 -3.49 -15.63 -1.73
CA GLN A 49 -4.58 -16.59 -1.70
C GLN A 49 -5.97 -15.97 -1.97
N SER A 50 -6.05 -14.65 -2.08
CA SER A 50 -7.31 -13.91 -2.26
C SER A 50 -7.18 -12.86 -3.39
N TYR A 51 -8.03 -11.84 -3.37
CA TYR A 51 -8.09 -10.75 -4.33
C TYR A 51 -8.09 -9.41 -3.61
N ILE A 52 -7.49 -8.41 -4.24
CA ILE A 52 -7.75 -7.00 -3.96
C ILE A 52 -9.01 -6.64 -4.75
N THR A 53 -10.10 -6.35 -4.04
CA THR A 53 -11.43 -6.12 -4.62
C THR A 53 -11.70 -4.64 -4.89
N GLU A 54 -12.78 -4.35 -5.61
CA GLU A 54 -13.23 -2.97 -5.86
C GLU A 54 -13.58 -2.24 -4.56
N ALA A 55 -14.11 -2.97 -3.56
CA ALA A 55 -14.37 -2.44 -2.24
C ALA A 55 -13.08 -2.04 -1.50
N ASP A 56 -12.03 -2.85 -1.64
CA ASP A 56 -10.71 -2.54 -1.07
C ASP A 56 -10.10 -1.31 -1.76
N ILE A 57 -10.16 -1.26 -3.09
CA ILE A 57 -9.66 -0.13 -3.89
C ILE A 57 -10.37 1.17 -3.50
N SER A 58 -11.70 1.15 -3.39
CA SER A 58 -12.50 2.31 -2.97
C SER A 58 -12.12 2.78 -1.56
N THR A 59 -11.88 1.84 -0.65
CA THR A 59 -11.47 2.15 0.73
C THR A 59 -10.04 2.70 0.77
N LEU A 60 -9.10 2.10 0.04
CA LEU A 60 -7.72 2.60 -0.10
C LEU A 60 -7.70 4.02 -0.63
N LEU A 61 -8.43 4.29 -1.72
CA LEU A 61 -8.50 5.62 -2.32
C LEU A 61 -9.06 6.66 -1.34
N LYS A 62 -10.11 6.31 -0.60
CA LYS A 62 -10.71 7.21 0.40
C LYS A 62 -9.72 7.52 1.53
N LEU A 63 -9.07 6.50 2.09
CA LEU A 63 -8.14 6.66 3.20
C LEU A 63 -6.87 7.42 2.77
N SER A 64 -6.32 7.10 1.60
CA SER A 64 -5.15 7.79 1.06
C SER A 64 -5.42 9.25 0.75
N THR A 65 -6.63 9.58 0.28
CA THR A 65 -7.05 10.96 0.05
C THR A 65 -7.24 11.73 1.36
N ASP A 66 -7.84 11.11 2.38
CA ASP A 66 -8.03 11.75 3.69
C ASP A 66 -6.71 12.03 4.42
N ALA A 67 -5.74 11.12 4.27
CA ALA A 67 -4.40 11.23 4.82
C ALA A 67 -3.46 12.12 3.97
N ASP A 68 -3.80 12.43 2.71
CA ASP A 68 -2.89 13.00 1.70
C ASP A 68 -1.56 12.24 1.58
N ALA A 69 -1.60 10.92 1.81
CA ALA A 69 -0.43 10.08 1.95
C ALA A 69 -0.64 8.65 1.46
N TRP A 70 0.48 7.97 1.20
CA TRP A 70 0.58 6.55 1.00
C TRP A 70 1.59 5.97 1.98
N ILE A 71 1.30 4.79 2.53
CA ILE A 71 2.17 4.15 3.51
C ILE A 71 3.13 3.21 2.77
N VAL A 72 4.40 3.32 3.13
CA VAL A 72 5.48 2.45 2.63
C VAL A 72 6.19 1.81 3.81
N TYR A 73 6.81 0.66 3.60
CA TYR A 73 7.67 0.07 4.60
C TYR A 73 9.10 0.59 4.44
N ASP A 74 9.66 1.12 5.52
CA ASP A 74 11.06 1.52 5.64
C ASP A 74 11.75 0.55 6.60
N ASP A 75 12.90 -0.01 6.22
CA ASP A 75 13.57 -1.04 7.02
C ASP A 75 14.03 -0.55 8.41
N ASP A 76 14.28 0.74 8.56
CA ASP A 76 14.73 1.34 9.83
C ASP A 76 13.55 1.84 10.68
N LYS A 77 12.49 2.32 10.04
CA LYS A 77 11.36 3.01 10.71
C LYS A 77 10.06 2.22 10.73
N GLY A 78 9.96 1.13 9.98
CA GLY A 78 8.71 0.43 9.72
C GLY A 78 7.78 1.25 8.82
N GLU A 79 6.47 1.19 9.10
CA GLU A 79 5.44 1.88 8.33
C GLU A 79 5.63 3.40 8.36
N THR A 80 5.91 3.99 7.20
CA THR A 80 6.20 5.41 7.02
C THR A 80 5.26 6.02 5.98
N ALA A 81 4.76 7.23 6.25
CA ALA A 81 3.94 7.97 5.30
C ALA A 81 4.77 8.78 4.30
N LEU A 82 4.44 8.65 3.02
CA LEU A 82 4.89 9.54 1.95
C LEU A 82 3.69 10.30 1.39
N SER A 83 3.86 11.58 1.06
CA SER A 83 2.80 12.30 0.35
C SER A 83 2.48 11.62 -0.98
N LEU A 84 1.22 11.70 -1.43
CA LEU A 84 0.78 11.04 -2.67
C LEU A 84 1.65 11.43 -3.88
N LYS A 85 2.12 12.68 -3.93
CA LYS A 85 3.06 13.15 -4.94
C LYS A 85 4.40 12.39 -4.89
N LYS A 86 5.04 12.32 -3.71
CA LYS A 86 6.33 11.64 -3.54
C LYS A 86 6.22 10.15 -3.83
N TRP A 87 5.13 9.52 -3.36
CA TRP A 87 4.86 8.12 -3.64
C TRP A 87 4.68 7.87 -5.14
N THR A 88 3.89 8.69 -5.84
CA THR A 88 3.67 8.53 -7.29
C THR A 88 4.97 8.64 -8.09
N GLU A 89 5.83 9.61 -7.75
CA GLU A 89 7.15 9.76 -8.35
C GLU A 89 8.04 8.53 -8.10
N LYS A 90 8.05 8.02 -6.86
CA LYS A 90 8.80 6.82 -6.47
C LYS A 90 8.28 5.58 -7.20
N PHE A 91 6.98 5.34 -7.18
CA PHE A 91 6.33 4.20 -7.84
C PHE A 91 6.66 4.14 -9.33
N ASN A 92 6.51 5.26 -10.04
CA ASN A 92 6.80 5.31 -11.48
C ASN A 92 8.26 4.99 -11.77
N LYS A 93 9.19 5.58 -11.00
CA LYS A 93 10.62 5.32 -11.14
C LYS A 93 10.95 3.86 -10.87
N ASP A 94 10.43 3.29 -9.78
CA ASP A 94 10.77 1.94 -9.35
C ASP A 94 10.22 0.88 -10.31
N VAL A 95 8.97 1.05 -10.80
CA VAL A 95 8.38 0.15 -11.79
C VAL A 95 9.09 0.23 -13.14
N GLU A 96 9.55 1.43 -13.55
CA GLU A 96 10.35 1.60 -14.76
C GLU A 96 11.71 0.87 -14.66
N GLN A 97 12.35 0.96 -13.49
CA GLN A 97 13.66 0.37 -13.24
C GLN A 97 13.59 -1.13 -12.94
N ASN A 98 12.49 -1.61 -12.40
CA ASN A 98 12.33 -2.98 -11.97
C ASN A 98 10.89 -3.48 -12.18
N LYS A 99 10.65 -4.06 -13.35
CA LYS A 99 9.35 -4.60 -13.76
C LYS A 99 8.87 -5.80 -12.94
N VAL A 100 9.71 -6.42 -12.11
CA VAL A 100 9.33 -7.56 -11.25
C VAL A 100 8.95 -7.15 -9.82
N ILE A 101 8.84 -5.85 -9.53
CA ILE A 101 8.30 -5.36 -8.24
C ILE A 101 6.84 -5.78 -8.06
N ILE A 102 6.06 -5.76 -9.16
CA ILE A 102 4.67 -6.18 -9.19
C ILE A 102 4.60 -7.67 -9.55
N LYS A 103 4.27 -8.50 -8.57
CA LYS A 103 4.02 -9.93 -8.70
C LYS A 103 2.51 -10.17 -8.64
N GLY A 104 1.97 -10.57 -9.79
CA GLY A 104 0.59 -11.05 -9.97
C GLY A 104 0.17 -12.08 -8.93
#